data_AF-A0A1I7IC19-F1
#
_entry.id   AF-A0A1I7IC19-F1
#
_cell.length_a   1.000
_cell.length_b   1.000
_cell.length_c   1.000
_cell.angle_alpha   90.00
_cell.angle_beta   90.00
_cell.angle_gamma   90.00
#
_symmetry.space_group_name_H-M   'P 1'
#
loop_
_entity.id
_entity.type
_entity.pdbx_description
1 polymer ?
#
loop_
_entity_poly.entity_id
_entity_poly.type
_entity_poly.pdbx_seq_one_letter_code
_entity_poly.pdbx_strand_id
1 'polypeptide(L)'
;MSERRHKTNDGQEHAAEEFEPYEMHNPVPWPLIALALALAVWGILTLYSTQEAAQDTPPVQQTQGQAQSGGQQAKGRSEAGEALFSSHCATCHQVNGSGIRGAVPPLAGSPYVTNSADVPISIVLFGIENEIEVAGNTYNGLMPTFGHTLDDAQIAAIVSYIRGNWGNDAMPVESSLVSTLRERFAGRDQPWNGGAELAQLFDTGATDQTSANLEETR
;
A
#
# COMPACT_ATOMS: atom_id res chain seq x y z
N MET A 1 5.63 88.35 7.47
CA MET A 1 5.93 87.96 8.87
C MET A 1 6.33 86.49 8.84
N SER A 2 7.61 86.26 9.14
CA SER A 2 8.29 84.99 9.42
C SER A 2 8.27 83.87 8.38
N GLU A 3 9.37 83.83 7.63
CA GLU A 3 10.03 82.59 7.20
C GLU A 3 10.14 81.59 8.36
N ARG A 4 10.02 80.29 8.09
CA ARG A 4 10.78 79.29 8.82
C ARG A 4 11.25 78.16 7.90
N ARG A 5 12.57 78.17 7.73
CA ARG A 5 13.43 77.17 7.09
C ARG A 5 13.08 75.76 7.56
N HIS A 6 12.87 74.86 6.61
CA HIS A 6 13.06 73.43 6.85
C HIS A 6 14.57 73.16 6.93
N LYS A 7 15.02 72.80 8.13
CA LYS A 7 16.39 72.40 8.44
C LYS A 7 16.55 70.93 8.05
N THR A 8 17.70 70.65 7.46
CA THR A 8 18.19 69.36 6.99
C THR A 8 18.41 68.33 8.09
N ASN A 9 18.23 67.09 7.68
CA ASN A 9 18.79 65.82 8.14
C ASN A 9 20.13 65.91 8.91
N ASP A 10 20.14 65.35 10.12
CA ASP A 10 21.24 64.63 10.79
C ASP A 10 20.52 63.35 11.29
N GLY A 11 20.87 62.15 10.87
CA GLY A 11 22.16 61.54 11.15
C GLY A 11 21.99 60.55 12.31
N GLN A 12 21.58 59.32 11.96
CA GLN A 12 21.80 58.05 12.67
C GLN A 12 21.47 57.98 14.17
N GLU A 13 20.47 57.19 14.56
CA GLU A 13 20.59 56.26 15.69
C GLU A 13 19.77 55.00 15.38
N HIS A 14 20.46 53.87 15.25
CA HIS A 14 19.83 52.55 15.18
C HIS A 14 19.06 52.35 16.48
N ALA A 15 17.74 52.21 16.39
CA ALA A 15 16.92 51.76 17.49
C ALA A 15 17.42 50.35 17.88
N ALA A 16 18.24 50.30 18.92
CA ALA A 16 18.58 49.09 19.62
C ALA A 16 17.26 48.51 20.12
N GLU A 17 16.93 47.30 19.67
CA GLU A 17 15.82 46.55 20.21
C GLU A 17 16.02 46.43 21.73
N GLU A 18 15.06 47.00 22.43
CA GLU A 18 15.05 47.17 23.87
C GLU A 18 15.08 45.79 24.53
N PHE A 19 16.15 45.51 25.27
CA PHE A 19 16.28 44.30 26.09
C PHE A 19 15.13 44.27 27.09
N GLU A 20 14.10 43.47 26.83
CA GLU A 20 12.95 43.30 27.71
C GLU A 20 13.39 42.60 29.01
N PRO A 21 13.47 43.31 30.16
CA PRO A 21 14.10 42.77 31.37
C PRO A 21 13.23 41.75 32.14
N TYR A 22 12.16 41.23 31.53
CA TYR A 22 11.20 40.33 32.16
C TYR A 22 10.85 39.13 31.28
N GLU A 23 11.84 38.40 30.78
CA GLU A 23 11.65 36.97 30.57
C GLU A 23 11.55 36.29 31.95
N MET A 24 10.33 36.05 32.43
CA MET A 24 10.12 35.11 33.54
C MET A 24 10.59 33.74 33.09
N HIS A 25 11.79 33.36 33.51
CA HIS A 25 12.32 32.01 33.41
C HIS A 25 11.32 31.07 34.13
N ASN A 26 10.42 30.45 33.37
CA ASN A 26 9.46 29.49 33.89
C ASN A 26 10.08 28.10 33.67
N PRO A 27 10.90 27.59 34.61
CA PRO A 27 11.52 26.29 34.44
C PRO A 27 10.41 25.25 34.22
N VAL A 28 10.66 24.33 33.31
CA VAL A 28 9.71 23.26 33.01
C VAL A 28 9.33 22.58 34.33
N PRO A 29 8.02 22.44 34.63
CA PRO A 29 7.61 21.88 35.91
C PRO A 29 8.16 20.46 36.04
N TRP A 30 8.83 20.19 37.16
CA TRP A 30 9.42 18.90 37.51
C TRP A 30 8.58 17.66 37.17
N PRO A 31 7.24 17.62 37.37
CA PRO A 31 6.44 16.47 36.95
C PRO A 31 6.48 16.17 35.45
N LEU A 32 6.61 17.19 34.58
CA LEU A 32 6.77 16.98 33.14
C LEU A 32 8.14 16.40 32.79
N ILE A 33 9.21 16.84 33.47
CA ILE A 33 10.55 16.27 33.29
C ILE A 33 10.55 14.80 33.75
N ALA A 34 9.95 14.50 34.89
CA ALA A 34 9.83 13.14 35.40
C ALA A 34 9.04 12.22 34.45
N LEU A 35 7.95 12.72 33.86
CA LEU A 35 7.17 11.98 32.86
C LEU A 35 7.99 11.71 31.60
N ALA A 36 8.70 12.72 31.08
CA ALA A 36 9.54 12.57 29.89
C ALA A 36 10.67 11.55 30.12
N LEU A 37 11.31 11.58 31.30
CA LEU A 37 12.32 10.60 31.68
C LEU A 37 11.73 9.19 31.83
N ALA A 38 10.53 9.06 32.41
CA ALA A 38 9.86 7.76 32.54
C ALA A 38 9.52 7.14 31.17
N LEU A 39 9.03 7.95 30.22
CA LEU A 39 8.74 7.50 28.85
C LEU A 39 10.01 7.13 28.08
N ALA A 40 11.09 7.90 28.25
CA ALA A 40 12.39 7.59 27.65
C ALA A 40 12.97 6.28 28.20
N VAL A 41 12.94 6.09 29.52
CA VAL A 41 13.40 4.85 30.16
C VAL A 41 12.53 3.66 29.76
N TRP A 42 11.21 3.82 29.71
CA TRP A 42 10.31 2.77 29.25
C TRP A 42 10.58 2.41 27.77
N GLY A 43 10.72 3.40 26.89
CA GLY A 43 11.07 3.18 25.48
C GLY A 43 12.43 2.52 25.29
N ILE A 44 13.43 2.88 26.11
CA ILE A 44 14.75 2.24 26.09
C ILE A 44 14.65 0.78 26.56
N LEU A 45 13.91 0.52 27.65
CA LEU A 45 13.71 -0.85 28.16
C LEU A 45 12.96 -1.73 27.16
N THR A 46 11.93 -1.21 26.47
CA THR A 46 11.21 -1.96 25.44
C THR A 46 12.11 -2.27 24.25
N LEU A 47 12.95 -1.32 23.82
CA LEU A 47 13.93 -1.55 22.75
C LEU A 47 14.98 -2.60 23.14
N TYR A 48 15.53 -2.57 24.35
CA TYR A 48 16.49 -3.61 24.77
C TYR A 48 15.83 -4.98 24.89
N SER A 49 14.61 -5.07 25.43
CA SER A 49 13.89 -6.35 25.54
C SER A 49 13.51 -6.96 24.17
N THR A 50 13.35 -6.14 23.14
CA THR A 50 13.08 -6.59 21.77
C THR A 50 14.36 -6.86 20.97
N GLN A 51 15.51 -6.34 21.40
CA GLN A 51 16.80 -6.58 20.75
C GLN A 51 17.34 -7.99 21.00
N GLU A 52 17.06 -8.58 22.17
CA GLU A 52 17.37 -9.99 22.45
C GLU A 52 16.57 -10.94 21.53
N ALA A 53 15.36 -10.55 21.10
CA ALA A 53 14.56 -11.30 20.13
C ALA A 53 15.05 -11.14 18.68
N ALA A 54 15.87 -10.13 18.37
CA ALA A 54 16.36 -9.88 17.01
C ALA A 54 17.68 -10.62 16.69
N GLN A 55 18.45 -11.03 17.71
CA GLN A 55 19.77 -11.64 17.53
C GLN A 55 19.76 -13.16 17.45
N ASP A 56 18.66 -13.83 17.82
CA ASP A 56 18.46 -15.27 17.64
C ASP A 56 17.91 -15.65 16.26
N THR A 57 17.82 -14.69 15.34
CA THR A 57 17.60 -14.99 13.92
C THR A 57 18.93 -15.49 13.34
N PRO A 58 19.05 -16.76 12.92
CA PRO A 58 20.26 -17.22 12.24
C PRO A 58 20.52 -16.34 11.02
N PRO A 59 21.80 -16.10 10.64
CA PRO A 59 22.12 -15.20 9.56
C PRO A 59 21.43 -15.69 8.29
N VAL A 60 20.62 -14.83 7.68
CA VAL A 60 20.12 -15.02 6.31
C VAL A 60 21.33 -15.01 5.41
N GLN A 61 21.87 -16.21 5.17
CA GLN A 61 22.82 -16.46 4.11
C GLN A 61 22.09 -16.09 2.81
N GLN A 62 22.41 -14.93 2.24
CA GLN A 62 22.03 -14.59 0.87
C GLN A 62 22.67 -15.62 -0.06
N THR A 63 21.98 -16.73 -0.28
CA THR A 63 22.33 -17.69 -1.32
C THR A 63 21.65 -17.22 -2.59
N GLN A 64 22.41 -16.45 -3.36
CA GLN A 64 22.12 -16.24 -4.77
C GLN A 64 22.23 -17.59 -5.48
N GLY A 65 21.14 -18.02 -6.10
CA GLY A 65 21.10 -19.09 -7.10
C GLY A 65 20.84 -20.49 -6.55
N GLN A 66 19.59 -20.94 -6.66
CA GLN A 66 19.23 -22.21 -7.31
C GLN A 66 17.71 -22.35 -7.36
N ALA A 67 17.18 -22.40 -8.59
CA ALA A 67 15.87 -22.96 -8.85
C ALA A 67 15.88 -24.44 -8.45
N GLN A 68 14.95 -24.86 -7.58
CA GLN A 68 14.00 -25.95 -7.85
C GLN A 68 13.19 -26.34 -6.60
N SER A 69 11.88 -26.23 -6.80
CA SER A 69 10.78 -27.10 -6.38
C SER A 69 10.61 -27.50 -4.91
N GLY A 70 9.39 -27.23 -4.43
CA GLY A 70 8.54 -28.29 -3.90
C GLY A 70 8.51 -28.40 -2.39
N GLY A 71 7.59 -27.66 -1.76
CA GLY A 71 7.20 -27.92 -0.39
C GLY A 71 6.61 -26.71 0.30
N GLN A 72 5.29 -26.72 0.46
CA GLN A 72 4.54 -25.81 1.33
C GLN A 72 4.37 -24.36 0.83
N GLN A 73 3.67 -24.20 -0.29
CA GLN A 73 2.85 -23.00 -0.53
C GLN A 73 1.79 -22.95 0.57
N ALA A 74 2.10 -22.30 1.70
CA ALA A 74 1.13 -22.06 2.76
C ALA A 74 0.05 -21.12 2.20
N LYS A 75 -1.15 -21.67 2.01
CA LYS A 75 -2.41 -20.98 1.64
C LYS A 75 -2.34 -19.45 1.79
N GLY A 76 -2.10 -18.75 0.67
CA GLY A 76 -2.50 -17.36 0.40
C GLY A 76 -2.04 -16.24 1.36
N ARG A 77 -1.40 -16.54 2.48
CA ARG A 77 -1.04 -15.57 3.53
C ARG A 77 0.47 -15.42 3.57
N SER A 78 0.98 -14.69 2.60
CA SER A 78 2.37 -14.22 2.63
C SER A 78 2.41 -12.89 3.39
N GLU A 79 3.24 -12.80 4.43
CA GLU A 79 3.51 -11.55 5.16
C GLU A 79 3.93 -10.42 4.22
N ALA A 80 4.62 -10.76 3.12
CA ALA A 80 4.98 -9.81 2.08
C ALA A 80 3.74 -9.25 1.35
N GLY A 81 2.74 -10.10 1.06
CA GLY A 81 1.49 -9.68 0.44
C GLY A 81 0.66 -8.76 1.33
N GLU A 82 0.63 -9.03 2.65
CA GLU A 82 -0.03 -8.17 3.63
C GLU A 82 0.63 -6.78 3.73
N ALA A 83 1.97 -6.74 3.84
CA ALA A 83 2.70 -5.49 3.91
C ALA A 83 2.49 -4.63 2.66
N LEU A 84 2.55 -5.23 1.47
CA LEU A 84 2.28 -4.55 0.20
C LEU A 84 0.82 -4.09 0.09
N PHE A 85 -0.15 -4.89 0.53
CA PHE A 85 -1.55 -4.48 0.57
C PHE A 85 -1.73 -3.27 1.50
N SER A 86 -1.09 -3.28 2.67
CA SER A 86 -1.15 -2.18 3.62
C SER A 86 -0.57 -0.88 3.06
N SER A 87 0.50 -0.94 2.26
CA SER A 87 1.15 0.25 1.70
C SER A 87 0.44 0.81 0.47
N HIS A 88 -0.17 -0.04 -0.36
CA HIS A 88 -0.71 0.37 -1.67
C HIS A 88 -2.23 0.38 -1.76
N CYS A 89 -2.93 -0.47 -1.00
CA CYS A 89 -4.34 -0.78 -1.24
C CYS A 89 -5.25 -0.39 -0.08
N ALA A 90 -4.76 -0.56 1.17
CA ALA A 90 -5.56 -0.40 2.37
C ALA A 90 -6.11 1.01 2.58
N THR A 91 -5.44 2.05 2.06
CA THR A 91 -5.91 3.45 2.12
C THR A 91 -7.31 3.60 1.54
N CYS A 92 -7.62 2.88 0.46
CA CYS A 92 -8.93 2.93 -0.19
C CYS A 92 -9.80 1.74 0.22
N HIS A 93 -9.27 0.51 0.10
CA HIS A 93 -10.05 -0.71 0.32
C HIS A 93 -10.23 -1.10 1.79
N GLN A 94 -9.63 -0.32 2.72
CA GLN A 94 -9.56 -0.59 4.15
C GLN A 94 -8.73 -1.84 4.48
N VAL A 95 -8.18 -1.89 5.70
CA VAL A 95 -7.35 -3.00 6.18
C VAL A 95 -8.13 -4.33 6.17
N ASN A 96 -9.43 -4.27 6.41
CA ASN A 96 -10.33 -5.42 6.42
C ASN A 96 -10.98 -5.70 5.05
N GLY A 97 -10.56 -5.02 3.98
CA GLY A 97 -11.10 -5.22 2.64
C GLY A 97 -12.58 -4.85 2.49
N SER A 98 -13.18 -4.10 3.42
CA SER A 98 -14.59 -3.73 3.35
C SER A 98 -14.90 -2.63 2.33
N GLY A 99 -13.88 -1.93 1.84
CA GLY A 99 -14.06 -0.73 1.03
C GLY A 99 -14.86 0.36 1.76
N ILE A 100 -15.45 1.26 0.99
CA ILE A 100 -16.27 2.39 1.45
C ILE A 100 -17.56 2.35 0.63
N ARG A 101 -18.70 2.12 1.30
CA ARG A 101 -20.00 2.01 0.62
C ARG A 101 -20.26 3.21 -0.29
N GLY A 102 -20.58 2.94 -1.56
CA GLY A 102 -20.86 3.95 -2.59
C GLY A 102 -19.64 4.69 -3.16
N ALA A 103 -18.41 4.39 -2.70
CA ALA A 103 -17.20 5.06 -3.18
C ALA A 103 -16.08 4.06 -3.57
N VAL A 104 -15.80 3.07 -2.73
CA VAL A 104 -14.77 2.04 -2.96
C VAL A 104 -15.37 0.65 -2.78
N PRO A 105 -15.28 -0.25 -3.76
CA PRO A 105 -15.87 -1.58 -3.66
C PRO A 105 -15.19 -2.44 -2.57
N PRO A 106 -15.95 -3.32 -1.90
CA PRO A 106 -15.38 -4.31 -1.01
C PRO A 106 -14.57 -5.34 -1.81
N LEU A 107 -13.45 -5.78 -1.24
CA LEU A 107 -12.67 -6.92 -1.71
C LEU A 107 -13.11 -8.23 -1.04
N ALA A 108 -13.64 -8.13 0.18
CA ALA A 108 -14.22 -9.25 0.91
C ALA A 108 -15.47 -9.78 0.19
N GLY A 109 -15.47 -11.08 -0.15
CA GLY A 109 -16.56 -11.76 -0.85
C GLY A 109 -16.80 -11.28 -2.28
N SER A 110 -15.87 -10.52 -2.88
CA SER A 110 -16.08 -9.95 -4.21
C SER A 110 -15.94 -11.01 -5.31
N PRO A 111 -16.88 -11.10 -6.28
CA PRO A 111 -16.75 -11.97 -7.45
C PRO A 111 -15.52 -11.63 -8.32
N TYR A 112 -15.14 -10.35 -8.35
CA TYR A 112 -13.93 -9.90 -9.04
C TYR A 112 -12.65 -10.43 -8.38
N VAL A 113 -12.72 -10.85 -7.11
CA VAL A 113 -11.58 -11.44 -6.39
C VAL A 113 -11.64 -12.96 -6.43
N THR A 114 -12.81 -13.55 -6.22
CA THR A 114 -12.96 -14.99 -5.95
C THR A 114 -13.06 -15.87 -7.19
N ASN A 115 -13.48 -15.32 -8.34
CA ASN A 115 -13.57 -16.05 -9.60
C ASN A 115 -12.17 -16.18 -10.27
N SER A 116 -12.08 -15.89 -11.57
CA SER A 116 -10.83 -15.93 -12.34
C SER A 116 -9.76 -15.02 -11.72
N ALA A 117 -8.55 -15.55 -11.55
CA ALA A 117 -7.40 -14.79 -11.07
C ALA A 117 -6.98 -13.69 -12.06
N ASP A 118 -7.33 -13.83 -13.34
CA ASP A 118 -7.02 -12.85 -14.39
C ASP A 118 -7.67 -11.49 -14.11
N VAL A 119 -8.86 -11.48 -13.53
CA VAL A 119 -9.62 -10.26 -13.24
C VAL A 119 -8.90 -9.37 -12.22
N PRO A 120 -8.61 -9.81 -10.98
CA PRO A 120 -7.94 -8.95 -10.01
C PRO A 120 -6.51 -8.60 -10.44
N ILE A 121 -5.80 -9.49 -11.14
CA ILE A 121 -4.47 -9.19 -11.69
C ILE A 121 -4.55 -8.07 -12.73
N SER A 122 -5.49 -8.17 -13.67
CA SER A 122 -5.66 -7.18 -14.74
C SER A 122 -6.08 -5.82 -14.21
N ILE A 123 -6.92 -5.78 -13.16
CA ILE A 123 -7.30 -4.54 -12.48
C ILE A 123 -6.08 -3.90 -11.81
N VAL A 124 -5.23 -4.67 -11.11
CA VAL A 124 -4.03 -4.11 -10.46
C VAL A 124 -3.01 -3.63 -11.51
N LEU A 125 -2.82 -4.39 -12.59
CA LEU A 125 -1.88 -4.04 -13.66
C LEU A 125 -2.29 -2.76 -14.40
N PHE A 126 -3.57 -2.61 -14.75
CA PHE A 126 -3.99 -1.57 -15.70
C PHE A 126 -4.93 -0.52 -15.09
N GLY A 127 -5.42 -0.72 -13.86
CA GLY A 127 -6.43 0.12 -13.25
C GLY A 127 -7.83 -0.15 -13.81
N ILE A 128 -8.84 0.49 -13.23
CA ILE A 128 -10.22 0.42 -13.69
C ILE A 128 -10.90 1.77 -13.47
N GLU A 129 -11.77 2.16 -14.39
CA GLU A 129 -12.62 3.34 -14.30
C GLU A 129 -14.09 3.03 -14.59
N ASN A 130 -14.95 4.01 -14.34
CA ASN A 130 -16.39 3.97 -14.61
C ASN A 130 -17.14 2.92 -13.78
N GLU A 131 -18.34 2.56 -14.22
CA GLU A 131 -19.32 1.85 -13.42
C GLU A 131 -19.02 0.35 -13.29
N ILE A 132 -19.03 -0.15 -12.05
CA ILE A 132 -19.02 -1.58 -11.71
C ILE A 132 -20.09 -1.90 -10.68
N GLU A 133 -20.55 -3.15 -10.70
CA GLU A 133 -21.41 -3.69 -9.63
C GLU A 133 -20.66 -4.71 -8.79
N VAL A 134 -20.65 -4.52 -7.47
CA VAL A 134 -20.07 -5.48 -6.51
C VAL A 134 -21.07 -5.71 -5.39
N ALA A 135 -21.44 -6.98 -5.17
CA ALA A 135 -22.38 -7.40 -4.12
C ALA A 135 -23.71 -6.59 -4.13
N GLY A 136 -24.25 -6.32 -5.32
CA GLY A 136 -25.52 -5.59 -5.51
C GLY A 136 -25.43 -4.08 -5.27
N ASN A 137 -24.22 -3.51 -5.17
CA ASN A 137 -24.00 -2.07 -5.08
C ASN A 137 -23.24 -1.58 -6.31
N THR A 138 -23.65 -0.43 -6.83
CA THR A 138 -23.01 0.25 -7.95
C THR A 138 -21.89 1.17 -7.42
N TYR A 139 -20.74 1.11 -8.07
CA TYR A 139 -19.58 1.97 -7.81
C TYR A 139 -19.17 2.63 -9.11
N ASN A 140 -18.89 3.94 -9.07
CA ASN A 140 -18.38 4.68 -10.20
C ASN A 140 -17.20 5.52 -9.74
N GLY A 141 -16.00 5.13 -10.13
CA GLY A 141 -14.76 5.73 -9.67
C GLY A 141 -13.58 5.31 -10.53
N LEU A 142 -12.37 5.69 -10.09
CA LEU A 142 -11.11 5.36 -10.74
C LEU A 142 -10.19 4.67 -9.73
N MET A 143 -9.74 3.47 -10.06
CA MET A 143 -8.61 2.83 -9.43
C MET A 143 -7.40 2.95 -10.36
N PRO A 144 -6.29 3.56 -9.91
CA PRO A 144 -5.11 3.75 -10.75
C PRO A 144 -4.42 2.43 -11.09
N THR A 145 -3.60 2.46 -12.15
CA THR A 145 -2.67 1.37 -12.47
C THR A 145 -1.54 1.28 -11.46
N PHE A 146 -1.14 0.05 -11.11
CA PHE A 146 0.08 -0.23 -10.35
C PHE A 146 1.12 -0.99 -11.18
N GLY A 147 0.83 -1.33 -12.43
CA GLY A 147 1.71 -2.16 -13.28
C GLY A 147 3.09 -1.56 -13.53
N HIS A 148 3.25 -0.24 -13.44
CA HIS A 148 4.57 0.41 -13.57
C HIS A 148 5.32 0.55 -12.25
N THR A 149 4.63 0.46 -11.12
CA THR A 149 5.22 0.67 -9.78
C THR A 149 5.58 -0.65 -9.12
N LEU A 150 4.82 -1.71 -9.41
CA LEU A 150 4.98 -3.02 -8.81
C LEU A 150 5.43 -4.05 -9.85
N ASP A 151 6.37 -4.89 -9.45
CA ASP A 151 6.80 -6.04 -10.25
C ASP A 151 5.80 -7.21 -10.18
N ASP A 152 6.04 -8.23 -11.00
CA ASP A 152 5.12 -9.36 -11.14
C ASP A 152 5.02 -10.21 -9.85
N ALA A 153 6.10 -10.30 -9.08
CA ALA A 153 6.11 -11.03 -7.82
C ALA A 153 5.35 -10.27 -6.72
N GLN A 154 5.49 -8.94 -6.68
CA GLN A 154 4.76 -8.07 -5.76
C GLN A 154 3.26 -8.09 -6.05
N ILE A 155 2.86 -7.99 -7.33
CA ILE A 155 1.45 -8.08 -7.72
C ILE A 155 0.89 -9.46 -7.37
N ALA A 156 1.61 -10.54 -7.68
CA ALA A 156 1.18 -11.89 -7.32
C ALA A 156 1.00 -12.06 -5.81
N ALA A 157 1.91 -11.51 -5.00
CA ALA A 157 1.81 -11.54 -3.54
C ALA A 157 0.59 -10.76 -3.02
N ILE A 158 0.33 -9.55 -3.52
CA ILE A 158 -0.84 -8.73 -3.14
C ILE A 158 -2.14 -9.45 -3.51
N VAL A 159 -2.25 -9.92 -4.75
CA VAL A 159 -3.47 -10.56 -5.23
C VAL A 159 -3.72 -11.88 -4.49
N SER A 160 -2.65 -12.64 -4.19
CA SER A 160 -2.76 -13.84 -3.35
C SER A 160 -3.27 -13.54 -1.95
N TYR A 161 -2.76 -12.48 -1.31
CA TYR A 161 -3.22 -12.03 0.00
C TYR A 161 -4.70 -11.63 -0.02
N ILE A 162 -5.12 -10.83 -1.02
CA ILE A 162 -6.52 -10.43 -1.20
C ILE A 162 -7.43 -11.65 -1.41
N ARG A 163 -7.00 -12.62 -2.22
CA ARG A 163 -7.75 -13.85 -2.54
C ARG A 163 -7.84 -14.83 -1.38
N GLY A 164 -6.85 -14.83 -0.48
CA GLY A 164 -6.83 -15.70 0.71
C GLY A 164 -7.54 -15.10 1.93
N ASN A 165 -7.82 -13.80 1.94
CA ASN A 165 -8.34 -13.10 3.13
C ASN A 165 -9.85 -12.85 3.09
N TRP A 166 -10.41 -12.50 4.25
CA TRP A 166 -11.81 -12.08 4.44
C TRP A 166 -12.86 -13.09 3.95
N GLY A 167 -12.54 -14.38 4.03
CA GLY A 167 -13.43 -15.47 3.62
C GLY A 167 -13.50 -15.68 2.11
N ASN A 168 -12.56 -15.12 1.34
CA ASN A 168 -12.47 -15.34 -0.10
C ASN A 168 -12.03 -16.77 -0.46
N ASP A 169 -11.17 -17.39 0.36
CA ASP A 169 -10.70 -18.78 0.24
C ASP A 169 -10.28 -19.22 -1.19
N ALA A 170 -9.81 -18.27 -2.00
CA ALA A 170 -9.47 -18.49 -3.39
C ALA A 170 -7.97 -18.84 -3.56
N MET A 171 -7.65 -19.56 -4.64
CA MET A 171 -6.28 -20.02 -4.90
C MET A 171 -5.30 -18.84 -5.02
N PRO A 172 -4.06 -18.98 -4.50
CA PRO A 172 -3.01 -17.98 -4.69
C PRO A 172 -2.65 -17.83 -6.17
N VAL A 173 -1.95 -16.74 -6.48
CA VAL A 173 -1.50 -16.35 -7.81
C VAL A 173 0.00 -16.52 -7.90
N GLU A 174 0.45 -17.16 -8.98
CA GLU A 174 1.86 -17.26 -9.35
C GLU A 174 2.31 -16.03 -10.15
N SER A 175 3.57 -15.60 -9.99
CA SER A 175 4.12 -14.44 -10.70
C SER A 175 4.16 -14.61 -12.22
N SER A 176 4.28 -15.85 -12.71
CA SER A 176 4.24 -16.17 -14.14
C SER A 176 2.90 -15.77 -14.79
N LEU A 177 1.78 -15.94 -14.08
CA LEU A 177 0.47 -15.52 -14.60
C LEU A 177 0.39 -14.00 -14.75
N VAL A 178 0.99 -13.24 -13.82
CA VAL A 178 1.06 -11.78 -13.92
C VAL A 178 1.87 -11.35 -15.14
N SER A 179 3.01 -12.01 -15.37
CA SER A 179 3.85 -11.78 -16.56
C SER A 179 3.08 -12.08 -17.85
N THR A 180 2.39 -13.21 -17.94
CA THR A 180 1.54 -13.56 -19.10
C THR A 180 0.48 -12.49 -19.38
N LEU A 181 -0.20 -11.98 -18.35
CA LEU A 181 -1.23 -10.96 -18.53
C LEU A 181 -0.63 -9.60 -18.92
N ARG A 182 0.55 -9.27 -18.40
CA ARG A 182 1.30 -8.07 -18.81
C ARG A 182 1.67 -8.13 -20.29
N GLU A 183 2.11 -9.28 -20.80
CA GLU A 183 2.42 -9.48 -22.21
C GLU A 183 1.16 -9.48 -23.08
N ARG A 184 0.12 -10.20 -22.66
CA ARG A 184 -1.17 -10.30 -23.36
C ARG A 184 -1.79 -8.92 -23.62
N PHE A 185 -1.61 -7.98 -22.69
CA PHE A 185 -2.15 -6.64 -22.75
C PHE A 185 -1.08 -5.55 -22.87
N ALA A 186 0.12 -5.85 -23.38
CA ALA A 186 1.24 -4.91 -23.44
C ALA A 186 0.94 -3.62 -24.23
N GLY A 187 -0.03 -3.64 -25.14
CA GLY A 187 -0.48 -2.47 -25.90
C GLY A 187 -1.57 -1.63 -25.21
N ARG A 188 -2.04 -2.02 -24.02
CA ARG A 188 -3.07 -1.28 -23.27
C ARG A 188 -2.43 -0.13 -22.51
N ASP A 189 -2.90 1.08 -22.79
CA ASP A 189 -2.50 2.33 -22.14
C ASP A 189 -3.64 2.97 -21.31
N GLN A 190 -4.87 2.50 -21.48
CA GLN A 190 -6.05 2.97 -20.75
C GLN A 190 -6.53 1.96 -19.70
N PRO A 191 -7.08 2.43 -18.55
CA PRO A 191 -7.71 1.55 -17.57
C PRO A 191 -8.88 0.76 -18.16
N TRP A 192 -9.28 -0.31 -17.47
CA TRP A 192 -10.51 -1.02 -17.83
C TRP A 192 -11.73 -0.12 -17.66
N ASN A 193 -12.64 -0.13 -18.63
CA ASN A 193 -13.84 0.69 -18.65
C ASN A 193 -15.05 -0.11 -18.13
N GLY A 194 -15.23 -0.07 -16.81
CA GLY A 194 -16.35 -0.66 -16.12
C GLY A 194 -16.38 -2.20 -16.10
N GLY A 195 -17.46 -2.74 -15.53
CA GLY A 195 -17.59 -4.18 -15.27
C GLY A 195 -17.81 -5.00 -16.55
N ALA A 196 -18.41 -4.39 -17.58
CA ALA A 196 -18.72 -5.06 -18.83
C ALA A 196 -17.47 -5.43 -19.64
N GLU A 197 -16.43 -4.60 -19.62
CA GLU A 197 -15.17 -4.92 -20.30
C GLU A 197 -14.43 -6.06 -19.57
N LEU A 198 -14.38 -6.00 -18.24
CA LEU A 198 -13.80 -7.05 -17.41
C LEU A 198 -14.54 -8.38 -17.50
N ALA A 199 -15.82 -8.38 -17.88
CA ALA A 199 -16.62 -9.59 -17.97
C ALA A 199 -15.99 -10.65 -18.89
N GLN A 200 -15.28 -10.19 -19.93
CA GLN A 200 -14.60 -11.04 -20.90
C GLN A 200 -13.42 -11.84 -20.30
N LEU A 201 -12.89 -11.39 -19.16
CA LEU A 201 -11.81 -12.06 -18.44
C LEU A 201 -12.31 -13.20 -17.54
N PHE A 202 -13.60 -13.22 -17.19
CA PHE A 202 -14.16 -14.32 -16.40
C PHE A 202 -14.21 -15.63 -17.19
N ASP A 203 -14.43 -15.57 -18.51
CA ASP A 203 -14.55 -16.74 -19.38
C ASP A 203 -13.20 -17.32 -19.81
N THR A 204 -12.13 -16.52 -19.80
CA THR A 204 -10.81 -16.93 -20.31
C THR A 204 -9.95 -17.68 -19.28
N GLY A 205 -10.21 -17.50 -17.98
CA GLY A 205 -9.53 -18.25 -16.92
C GLY A 205 -9.88 -19.75 -16.89
N ALA A 206 -11.04 -20.15 -17.45
CA ALA A 206 -11.46 -21.56 -17.49
C ALA A 206 -10.78 -22.36 -18.63
N THR A 207 -10.45 -21.70 -19.74
CA THR A 207 -9.87 -22.33 -20.93
C THR A 207 -8.35 -22.52 -20.81
N ASP A 208 -7.63 -21.60 -20.15
CA ASP A 208 -6.16 -21.72 -19.99
C ASP A 208 -5.76 -22.77 -18.94
N GLN A 209 -6.50 -22.88 -17.83
CA GLN A 209 -6.25 -23.90 -16.81
C GLN A 209 -6.51 -25.32 -17.32
N THR A 210 -7.40 -25.50 -18.30
CA THR A 210 -7.65 -26.80 -18.94
C THR A 210 -6.49 -27.19 -19.87
N SER A 211 -5.84 -26.21 -20.50
CA SER A 211 -4.74 -26.43 -21.44
C SER A 211 -3.44 -26.77 -20.71
N ALA A 212 -3.14 -26.10 -19.60
CA ALA A 212 -1.97 -26.37 -18.77
C ALA A 212 -1.98 -27.79 -18.14
N ASN A 213 -3.16 -28.32 -17.81
CA ASN A 213 -3.30 -29.67 -17.24
C ASN A 213 -3.13 -30.80 -18.27
N LEU A 214 -3.23 -30.51 -19.57
CA LEU A 214 -3.06 -31.50 -20.65
C LEU A 214 -1.59 -31.69 -21.07
N GLU A 215 -0.71 -30.74 -20.73
CA GLU A 215 0.71 -30.80 -21.07
C GLU A 215 1.53 -31.59 -20.03
N GLU A 216 1.07 -31.67 -18.77
CA GLU A 216 1.76 -32.42 -17.69
C GLU A 216 1.42 -33.93 -17.67
N THR A 217 0.50 -34.39 -18.53
CA THR A 217 0.10 -35.82 -18.63
C THR A 217 0.69 -36.57 -19.83
N ARG A 218 1.67 -35.99 -20.54
CA ARG A 218 2.32 -36.63 -21.70
C ARG A 218 3.78 -36.99 -21.44
#